data_AF-A0A519JPU7-F1
#
_entry.id   AF-A0A519JPU7-F1
#
_cell.length_a   1.000
_cell.length_b   1.000
_cell.length_c   1.000
_cell.angle_alpha   90.00
_cell.angle_beta   90.00
_cell.angle_gamma   90.00
#
_symmetry.space_group_name_H-M   'P 1'
#
loop_
_entity.id
_entity.type
_entity.pdbx_description
1 polymer ?
#
loop_
_entity_poly.entity_id
_entity_poly.type
_entity_poly.pdbx_seq_one_letter_code
_entity_poly.pdbx_strand_id
1 'polypeptide(L)'
;MPKLEVVAAEPDAWTLLRNAAEDAARAEPSLASLVNAVILSHGDMASALSFQIARKMGDAELGAMSIREVCRDAFEADPGIVAAAEADLQAVAERDPAIRSLLQPFLYFKGFQALQAHRVAHWLWTQGRDT
;
A
#
# COMPACT_ATOMS: atom_id res chain seq x y z
N MET A 1 -12.12 38.53 -18.73
CA MET A 1 -12.15 37.05 -18.78
C MET A 1 -10.98 36.56 -17.94
N PRO A 2 -11.18 35.99 -16.74
CA PRO A 2 -10.08 35.39 -16.01
C PRO A 2 -9.60 34.17 -16.79
N LYS A 3 -8.29 34.07 -17.04
CA LYS A 3 -7.67 32.85 -17.58
C LYS A 3 -7.73 31.79 -16.47
N LEU A 4 -8.55 30.77 -16.66
CA LEU A 4 -8.49 29.57 -15.86
C LEU A 4 -7.20 28.86 -16.23
N GLU A 5 -6.23 28.90 -15.32
CA GLU A 5 -5.00 28.13 -15.44
C GLU A 5 -5.34 26.68 -15.11
N VAL A 6 -5.13 25.77 -16.07
CA VAL A 6 -5.27 24.34 -15.83
C VAL A 6 -4.07 23.93 -14.98
N VAL A 7 -4.24 23.92 -13.66
CA VAL A 7 -3.29 23.30 -12.74
C VAL A 7 -3.37 21.79 -13.03
N ALA A 8 -2.29 21.20 -13.52
CA ALA A 8 -2.20 19.76 -13.66
C ALA A 8 -2.48 19.14 -12.28
N ALA A 9 -3.43 18.22 -12.19
CA ALA A 9 -3.71 17.52 -10.94
C ALA A 9 -2.42 16.83 -10.48
N GLU A 10 -2.05 17.03 -9.22
CA GLU A 10 -0.95 16.28 -8.63
C GLU A 10 -1.27 14.78 -8.73
N PRO A 11 -0.29 13.94 -9.15
CA PRO A 11 -0.50 12.51 -9.25
C PRO A 11 -0.87 11.94 -7.88
N ASP A 12 -1.86 11.05 -7.87
CA ASP A 12 -2.25 10.36 -6.64
C ASP A 12 -1.16 9.43 -6.11
N ALA A 13 -1.30 8.98 -4.86
CA ALA A 13 -0.33 8.13 -4.19
C ALA A 13 -0.08 6.82 -4.94
N TRP A 14 -1.10 6.26 -5.58
CA TRP A 14 -0.98 5.04 -6.38
C TRP A 14 -0.10 5.26 -7.62
N THR A 15 -0.35 6.33 -8.37
CA THR A 15 0.44 6.71 -9.54
C THR A 15 1.89 6.96 -9.16
N LEU A 16 2.13 7.69 -8.07
CA LEU A 16 3.48 7.93 -7.54
C LEU A 16 4.19 6.63 -7.13
N LEU A 17 3.50 5.74 -6.43
CA LEU A 17 4.04 4.43 -6.03
C LEU A 17 4.39 3.57 -7.24
N ARG A 18 3.48 3.50 -8.23
CA ARG A 18 3.66 2.71 -9.44
C ARG A 18 4.81 3.23 -10.29
N ASN A 19 4.93 4.55 -10.46
CA ASN A 19 6.06 5.15 -11.18
C ASN A 19 7.39 4.83 -10.50
N ALA A 20 7.45 4.97 -9.16
CA ALA A 20 8.65 4.64 -8.40
C ALA A 20 9.01 3.14 -8.51
N ALA A 21 8.01 2.26 -8.57
CA ALA A 21 8.19 0.83 -8.79
C ALA A 21 8.76 0.53 -10.19
N GLU A 22 8.25 1.18 -11.24
CA GLU A 22 8.78 1.03 -12.60
C GLU A 22 10.23 1.51 -12.71
N ASP A 23 10.55 2.65 -12.09
CA ASP A 23 11.92 3.17 -12.01
C ASP A 23 12.86 2.21 -11.28
N ALA A 24 12.45 1.69 -10.13
CA ALA A 24 13.26 0.74 -9.38
C ALA A 24 13.50 -0.58 -10.12
N ALA A 25 12.47 -1.11 -10.80
CA ALA A 25 12.60 -2.34 -11.59
C ALA A 25 13.55 -2.16 -12.79
N ARG A 26 13.59 -0.96 -13.39
CA ARG A 26 14.55 -0.62 -14.46
C ARG A 26 15.97 -0.42 -13.94
N ALA A 27 16.10 0.28 -12.80
CA ALA A 27 17.40 0.61 -12.22
C ALA A 27 18.09 -0.59 -11.58
N GLU A 28 17.32 -1.51 -10.98
CA GLU A 28 17.83 -2.67 -10.27
C GLU A 28 17.07 -3.95 -10.69
N PRO A 29 17.56 -4.66 -11.73
CA PRO A 29 16.90 -5.86 -12.25
C PRO A 29 16.71 -6.97 -11.20
N SER A 30 17.56 -7.05 -10.16
CA SER A 30 17.41 -8.05 -9.09
C SER A 30 16.15 -7.82 -8.24
N LEU A 31 15.62 -6.60 -8.19
CA LEU A 31 14.39 -6.26 -7.49
C LEU A 31 13.15 -6.35 -8.37
N ALA A 32 13.30 -6.49 -9.69
CA ALA A 32 12.19 -6.43 -10.64
C ALA A 32 11.10 -7.47 -10.34
N SER A 33 11.46 -8.72 -10.00
CA SER A 33 10.48 -9.75 -9.66
C SER A 33 9.68 -9.42 -8.39
N LEU A 34 10.35 -8.89 -7.36
CA LEU A 34 9.70 -8.48 -6.12
C LEU A 34 8.74 -7.32 -6.37
N VAL A 35 9.22 -6.27 -7.04
CA VAL A 35 8.45 -5.06 -7.33
C VAL A 35 7.26 -5.38 -8.24
N ASN A 36 7.44 -6.27 -9.22
CA ASN A 36 6.36 -6.73 -10.07
C ASN A 36 5.28 -7.45 -9.27
N ALA A 37 5.67 -8.42 -8.43
CA ALA A 37 4.73 -9.19 -7.62
C ALA A 37 3.95 -8.33 -6.61
N VAL A 38 4.60 -7.30 -6.05
CA VAL A 38 4.01 -6.48 -4.98
C VAL A 38 3.22 -5.29 -5.51
N ILE A 39 3.61 -4.71 -6.65
CA ILE A 39 3.03 -3.44 -7.15
C ILE A 39 2.60 -3.54 -8.60
N LEU A 40 3.52 -3.86 -9.53
CA LEU A 40 3.25 -3.65 -10.97
C LEU A 40 2.19 -4.58 -11.55
N SER A 41 1.98 -5.75 -10.93
CA SER A 41 0.93 -6.71 -11.32
C SER A 41 -0.47 -6.36 -10.80
N HIS A 42 -0.61 -5.29 -10.00
CA HIS A 42 -1.89 -4.88 -9.40
C HIS A 42 -2.45 -3.64 -10.10
N GLY A 43 -3.77 -3.49 -10.07
CA GLY A 43 -4.48 -2.39 -10.72
C GLY A 43 -4.63 -1.13 -9.84
N ASP A 44 -4.57 -1.30 -8.52
CA ASP A 44 -4.85 -0.24 -7.54
C ASP A 44 -4.09 -0.45 -6.22
N MET A 45 -4.15 0.58 -5.36
CA MET A 45 -3.52 0.59 -4.03
C MET A 45 -4.05 -0.53 -3.13
N ALA A 46 -5.36 -0.80 -3.15
CA ALA A 46 -5.99 -1.81 -2.30
C ALA A 46 -5.46 -3.23 -2.63
N SER A 47 -5.34 -3.56 -3.91
CA SER A 47 -4.83 -4.82 -4.42
C SER A 47 -3.37 -5.03 -4.08
N ALA A 48 -2.53 -3.99 -4.25
CA ALA A 48 -1.12 -4.04 -3.87
C ALA A 48 -0.94 -4.15 -2.35
N LEU A 49 -1.72 -3.38 -1.57
CA LEU A 49 -1.64 -3.37 -0.11
C LEU A 49 -2.09 -4.70 0.49
N SER A 50 -3.18 -5.30 0.00
CA SER A 50 -3.64 -6.62 0.45
C SER A 50 -2.58 -7.69 0.21
N PHE A 51 -1.92 -7.66 -0.96
CA PHE A 51 -0.82 -8.57 -1.26
C PHE A 51 0.37 -8.34 -0.34
N GLN A 52 0.75 -7.09 -0.10
CA GLN A 52 1.89 -6.75 0.75
C GLN A 52 1.66 -7.15 2.22
N ILE A 53 0.45 -6.93 2.77
CA ILE A 53 0.08 -7.38 4.12
C ILE A 53 0.12 -8.91 4.18
N ALA A 54 -0.53 -9.59 3.24
CA ALA A 54 -0.55 -11.05 3.15
C ALA A 54 0.85 -11.66 3.09
N ARG A 55 1.76 -11.07 2.30
CA ARG A 55 3.15 -11.51 2.19
C ARG A 55 3.94 -11.33 3.49
N LYS A 56 3.60 -10.32 4.30
CA LYS A 56 4.32 -9.99 5.55
C LYS A 56 3.77 -10.70 6.78
N MET A 57 2.47 -10.98 6.80
CA MET A 57 1.78 -11.55 7.96
C MET A 57 1.45 -13.04 7.80
N GLY A 58 1.52 -13.58 6.58
CA GLY A 58 1.22 -14.99 6.33
C GLY A 58 2.29 -15.92 6.89
N ASP A 59 1.84 -17.00 7.52
CA ASP A 59 2.68 -18.06 8.07
C ASP A 59 2.10 -19.45 7.73
N ALA A 60 2.51 -20.50 8.46
CA ALA A 60 2.08 -21.87 8.20
C ALA A 60 0.66 -22.14 8.72
N GLU A 61 0.21 -21.36 9.71
CA GLU A 61 -1.06 -21.47 10.39
C GLU A 61 -2.14 -20.68 9.64
N LEU A 62 -1.83 -19.46 9.23
CA LEU A 62 -2.68 -18.59 8.44
C LEU A 62 -1.98 -18.19 7.15
N GLY A 63 -2.28 -18.92 6.08
CA GLY A 63 -1.65 -18.71 4.78
C GLY A 63 -1.93 -17.34 4.17
N ALA A 64 -1.00 -16.85 3.35
CA ALA A 64 -1.08 -15.54 2.70
C ALA A 64 -2.38 -15.30 1.91
N MET A 65 -2.95 -16.35 1.28
CA MET A 65 -4.21 -16.20 0.54
C MET A 65 -5.38 -15.85 1.48
N SER A 66 -5.49 -16.50 2.63
CA SER A 66 -6.52 -16.22 3.63
C SER A 66 -6.39 -14.82 4.20
N ILE A 67 -5.16 -14.36 4.47
CA ILE A 67 -4.94 -12.97 4.90
C ILE A 67 -5.34 -11.99 3.81
N ARG A 68 -5.03 -12.29 2.54
CA ARG A 68 -5.39 -11.42 1.42
C ARG A 68 -6.90 -11.30 1.26
N GLU A 69 -7.63 -12.40 1.42
CA GLU A 69 -9.11 -12.40 1.42
C GLU A 69 -9.66 -11.51 2.54
N VAL A 70 -9.16 -11.67 3.76
CA VAL A 70 -9.56 -10.83 4.89
C VAL A 70 -9.27 -9.35 4.65
N CYS A 71 -8.10 -9.02 4.07
CA CYS A 71 -7.77 -7.64 3.72
C CYS A 71 -8.75 -7.09 2.66
N ARG A 72 -9.05 -7.86 1.62
CA ARG A 72 -9.99 -7.46 0.57
C ARG A 72 -11.37 -7.19 1.16
N ASP A 73 -11.89 -8.10 1.98
CA ASP A 73 -13.21 -7.94 2.61
C ASP A 73 -13.26 -6.68 3.49
N ALA A 74 -12.17 -6.40 4.23
CA ALA A 74 -12.04 -5.18 5.03
C ALA A 74 -12.00 -3.91 4.16
N PHE A 75 -11.24 -3.92 3.05
CA PHE A 75 -11.11 -2.76 2.17
C PHE A 75 -12.39 -2.47 1.37
N GLU A 76 -13.13 -3.52 0.98
CA GLU A 76 -14.43 -3.38 0.32
C GLU A 76 -15.50 -2.83 1.30
N ALA A 77 -15.49 -3.29 2.55
CA ALA A 77 -16.42 -2.82 3.57
C ALA A 77 -16.09 -1.42 4.11
N ASP A 78 -14.80 -1.10 4.24
CA ASP A 78 -14.31 0.20 4.69
C ASP A 78 -13.15 0.71 3.79
N PRO A 79 -13.48 1.42 2.69
CA PRO A 79 -12.49 2.05 1.82
C PRO A 79 -11.63 3.10 2.54
N GLY A 80 -12.06 3.59 3.71
CA GLY A 80 -11.30 4.51 4.55
C GLY A 80 -9.98 3.92 5.03
N ILE A 81 -9.85 2.59 5.11
CA ILE A 81 -8.60 1.92 5.47
C ILE A 81 -7.52 2.18 4.40
N VAL A 82 -7.87 2.07 3.12
CA VAL A 82 -6.94 2.30 2.01
C VAL A 82 -6.59 3.79 1.90
N ALA A 83 -7.57 4.68 2.05
CA ALA A 83 -7.33 6.13 2.08
C ALA A 83 -6.39 6.52 3.24
N ALA A 84 -6.53 5.88 4.41
CA ALA A 84 -5.62 6.09 5.53
C ALA A 84 -4.20 5.58 5.22
N ALA A 85 -4.06 4.45 4.52
CA ALA A 85 -2.76 3.96 4.08
C ALA A 85 -2.06 4.91 3.09
N GLU A 86 -2.81 5.51 2.16
CA GLU A 86 -2.29 6.53 1.25
C GLU A 86 -1.82 7.78 2.01
N ALA A 87 -2.62 8.24 2.98
CA ALA A 87 -2.24 9.35 3.86
C ALA A 87 -1.01 9.02 4.71
N ASP A 88 -0.87 7.78 5.18
CA ASP A 88 0.29 7.33 5.94
C ASP A 88 1.57 7.34 5.08
N LEU A 89 1.48 6.93 3.81
CA LEU A 89 2.60 7.01 2.85
C LEU A 89 3.01 8.47 2.59
N GLN A 90 2.03 9.34 2.37
CA GLN A 90 2.26 10.75 2.15
C GLN A 90 2.91 11.42 3.38
N ALA A 91 2.39 11.11 4.58
CA ALA A 91 2.96 11.59 5.83
C ALA A 91 4.42 11.15 6.02
N VAL A 92 4.77 9.93 5.60
CA VAL A 92 6.16 9.47 5.64
C VAL A 92 7.02 10.23 4.64
N ALA A 93 6.56 10.42 3.40
CA ALA A 93 7.29 11.16 2.39
C ALA A 93 7.53 12.63 2.75
N GLU A 94 6.58 13.27 3.45
CA GLU A 94 6.71 14.67 3.89
C GLU A 94 7.64 14.85 5.08
N ARG A 95 7.69 13.86 5.99
CA ARG A 95 8.32 14.02 7.31
C ARG A 95 9.68 13.36 7.41
N ASP A 96 9.96 12.35 6.59
CA ASP A 96 11.23 11.61 6.62
C ASP A 96 12.15 12.04 5.48
N PRO A 97 13.22 12.81 5.75
CA PRO A 97 14.15 13.27 4.72
C PRO A 97 14.98 12.15 4.09
N ALA A 98 14.99 10.93 4.66
CA ALA A 98 15.68 9.78 4.07
C ALA A 98 14.88 9.15 2.92
N ILE A 99 13.59 9.45 2.82
CA ILE A 99 12.70 8.88 1.81
C ILE A 99 12.88 9.59 0.47
N ARG A 100 13.06 8.79 -0.59
CA ARG A 100 13.19 9.28 -1.97
C ARG A 100 11.96 8.99 -2.82
N SER A 101 11.11 8.06 -2.39
CA SER A 101 9.87 7.69 -3.06
C SER A 101 8.96 6.88 -2.14
N LEU A 102 7.66 6.80 -2.47
CA LEU A 102 6.67 5.99 -1.73
C LEU A 102 6.97 4.49 -1.77
N LEU A 103 7.83 4.04 -2.67
CA LEU A 103 8.24 2.64 -2.79
C LEU A 103 8.95 2.13 -1.53
N GLN A 104 9.83 2.94 -0.94
CA GLN A 104 10.61 2.58 0.24
C GLN A 104 9.74 2.26 1.46
N PRO A 105 8.82 3.15 1.89
CA PRO A 105 7.95 2.84 3.02
C PRO A 105 7.00 1.68 2.73
N PHE A 106 6.45 1.60 1.52
CA PHE A 106 5.55 0.52 1.14
C PHE A 106 6.21 -0.86 1.24
N LEU A 107 7.44 -1.00 0.70
CA LEU A 107 8.13 -2.29 0.66
C LEU A 107 8.81 -2.69 1.98
N TYR A 108 9.35 -1.72 2.73
CA TYR A 108 10.36 -2.03 3.75
C TYR A 108 10.03 -1.52 5.16
N PHE A 109 9.13 -0.55 5.32
CA PHE A 109 8.91 0.05 6.64
C PHE A 109 8.00 -0.83 7.48
N LYS A 110 8.59 -1.51 8.46
CA LYS A 110 7.83 -2.36 9.41
C LYS A 110 6.75 -1.59 10.18
N GLY A 111 6.97 -0.29 10.45
CA GLY A 111 5.99 0.57 11.10
C GLY A 111 4.76 0.82 10.24
N PHE A 112 4.96 1.14 8.96
CA PHE A 112 3.87 1.27 7.99
C PHE A 112 3.11 -0.05 7.85
N GLN A 113 3.82 -1.16 7.67
CA GLN A 113 3.22 -2.49 7.51
C GLN A 113 2.40 -2.92 8.75
N ALA A 114 2.94 -2.69 9.94
CA ALA A 114 2.24 -2.97 11.19
C ALA A 114 0.98 -2.11 11.36
N LEU A 115 1.03 -0.83 11.00
CA LEU A 115 -0.12 0.06 11.07
C LEU A 115 -1.25 -0.38 10.14
N GLN A 116 -0.94 -0.75 8.89
CA GLN A 116 -1.98 -1.20 7.96
C GLN A 116 -2.58 -2.56 8.37
N ALA A 117 -1.76 -3.49 8.86
CA ALA A 117 -2.26 -4.74 9.42
C ALA A 117 -3.14 -4.50 10.66
N HIS A 118 -2.77 -3.54 11.51
CA HIS A 118 -3.59 -3.15 12.65
C HIS A 118 -4.96 -2.59 12.23
N ARG A 119 -5.05 -1.80 11.15
CA ARG A 119 -6.35 -1.30 10.66
C ARG A 119 -7.27 -2.44 10.20
N VAL A 120 -6.73 -3.45 9.52
CA VAL A 120 -7.49 -4.65 9.15
C VAL A 120 -7.92 -5.44 10.40
N ALA A 121 -7.03 -5.62 11.38
CA ALA A 121 -7.36 -6.26 12.65
C ALA A 121 -8.41 -5.48 13.46
N HIS A 122 -8.33 -4.15 13.44
CA HIS A 122 -9.32 -3.29 14.07
C HIS A 122 -10.68 -3.42 13.39
N TRP A 123 -10.71 -3.46 12.06
CA TRP A 123 -11.94 -3.74 11.33
C TRP A 123 -12.54 -5.09 11.76
N LEU A 124 -11.75 -6.17 11.80
CA LEU A 124 -12.21 -7.47 12.30
C LEU A 124 -12.82 -7.39 13.71
N TRP A 125 -12.14 -6.68 14.62
CA TRP A 125 -12.62 -6.45 15.97
C TRP A 125 -14.00 -5.76 15.98
N THR A 126 -14.19 -4.73 15.15
CA THR A 126 -15.51 -4.05 15.03
C THR A 126 -16.61 -4.97 14.48
N GLN A 127 -16.23 -6.02 13.75
CA GLN A 127 -17.16 -7.06 13.26
C GLN A 127 -17.40 -8.19 14.29
N GLY A 128 -16.86 -8.08 15.51
CA GLY A 128 -16.96 -9.13 16.54
C GLY A 128 -16.12 -10.37 16.23
N ARG A 129 -15.02 -10.21 15.47
CA ARG A 129 -14.06 -11.27 15.14
C ARG A 129 -12.77 -11.07 15.94
N ASP A 130 -12.83 -11.32 17.24
CA ASP A 130 -11.76 -11.04 18.23
C ASP A 130 -11.06 -12.28 18.81
N THR A 131 -11.36 -13.46 18.28
CA THR A 131 -10.84 -14.76 18.72
C THR A 131 -9.50 -15.13 18.12
#